data_AF-A0A3D4NQW8-F1
#
_entry.id   AF-A0A3D4NQW8-F1
#
_cell.length_a   1.000
_cell.length_b   1.000
_cell.length_c   1.000
_cell.angle_alpha   90.00
_cell.angle_beta   90.00
_cell.angle_gamma   90.00
#
_symmetry.space_group_name_H-M   'P 1'
#
loop_
_entity.id
_entity.type
_entity.pdbx_description
1 polymer ?
#
loop_
_entity_poly.entity_id
_entity_poly.type
_entity_poly.pdbx_seq_one_letter_code
_entity_poly.pdbx_strand_id
1 'polypeptide(L)'
;PANLKLNIVKIGDLPLYNEDIDGASPPAAYSTFRQQVSSSDALLFVTPEYNRSVPAPLKNAIDVGSRPYGQSAWGGKPGAVISVSPGAVGGFGANHHLR
;
A
#
# COMPACT_ATOMS: atom_id res chain seq x y z
N PRO A 1 6.00 20.43 0.66
CA PRO A 1 7.23 21.06 1.19
C PRO A 1 8.37 20.90 0.17
N ALA A 2 9.24 21.90 0.00
CA ALA A 2 10.29 21.88 -1.02
C ALA A 2 11.34 20.76 -0.82
N ASN A 3 11.43 20.20 0.39
CA ASN A 3 12.32 19.09 0.74
C ASN A 3 11.68 17.70 0.54
N LEU A 4 10.44 17.60 0.05
CA LEU A 4 9.80 16.31 -0.23
C LEU A 4 9.69 16.09 -1.73
N LYS A 5 10.16 14.93 -2.20
CA LYS A 5 9.93 14.43 -3.56
C LYS A 5 8.85 13.35 -3.50
N LEU A 6 7.66 13.67 -3.99
CA LEU A 6 6.52 12.75 -3.99
C LEU A 6 6.50 11.93 -5.29
N ASN A 7 6.36 10.62 -5.18
CA ASN A 7 6.16 9.72 -6.30
C ASN A 7 4.90 8.88 -6.05
N ILE A 8 4.05 8.74 -7.08
CA ILE A 8 2.86 7.89 -6.98
C ILE A 8 3.25 6.44 -7.28
N VAL A 9 3.04 5.56 -6.30
CA VAL A 9 3.16 4.11 -6.48
C VAL A 9 1.82 3.58 -7.00
N LYS A 10 1.80 3.07 -8.22
CA LYS A 10 0.57 2.55 -8.84
C LYS A 10 0.24 1.17 -8.29
N ILE A 11 -1.02 0.98 -7.87
CA ILE A 11 -1.53 -0.29 -7.32
C ILE A 11 -2.68 -0.90 -8.14
N GLY A 12 -3.17 -0.18 -9.17
CA GLY A 12 -4.33 -0.61 -9.97
C GLY A 12 -4.07 -1.84 -10.83
N ASP A 13 -2.82 -2.02 -11.26
CA ASP A 13 -2.40 -3.13 -12.12
C ASP A 13 -1.75 -4.27 -11.34
N LEU A 14 -1.78 -4.22 -10.00
CA LEU A 14 -1.26 -5.31 -9.17
C LEU A 14 -2.21 -6.51 -9.26
N PRO A 15 -1.72 -7.69 -9.71
CA PRO A 15 -2.47 -8.92 -9.58
C PRO A 15 -2.87 -9.14 -8.11
N LEU A 16 -3.98 -9.85 -7.88
CA LEU A 16 -4.35 -10.25 -6.53
C LEU A 16 -3.24 -11.14 -5.96
N TYR A 17 -2.82 -10.81 -4.74
CA TYR A 17 -1.81 -11.55 -4.01
C TYR A 17 -2.15 -13.03 -4.00
N ASN A 18 -1.19 -13.83 -4.42
CA ASN A 18 -1.25 -15.28 -4.40
C ASN A 18 0.13 -15.78 -4.02
N GLU A 19 0.21 -16.52 -2.91
CA GLU A 19 1.45 -17.04 -2.36
C GLU A 19 2.12 -18.07 -3.28
N ASP A 20 1.34 -18.85 -4.03
CA ASP A 20 1.85 -19.90 -4.92
C ASP A 20 2.75 -19.34 -6.03
N ILE A 21 2.50 -18.08 -6.42
CA ILE A 21 3.24 -17.38 -7.47
C ILE A 21 4.23 -16.35 -6.90
N ASP A 22 4.32 -16.22 -5.57
CA ASP A 22 5.17 -15.23 -4.89
C ASP A 22 6.43 -15.86 -4.28
N GLY A 23 7.08 -16.73 -5.07
CA GLY A 23 8.29 -17.46 -4.70
C GLY A 23 9.55 -16.88 -5.34
N ALA A 24 10.40 -17.76 -5.89
CA ALA A 24 11.68 -17.36 -6.51
C ALA A 24 11.53 -16.49 -7.77
N SER A 25 10.38 -16.56 -8.46
CA SER A 25 10.10 -15.79 -9.67
C SER A 25 8.71 -15.14 -9.58
N PRO A 26 8.54 -14.09 -8.76
CA PRO A 26 7.25 -13.44 -8.60
C PRO A 26 6.86 -12.64 -9.86
N PRO A 27 5.56 -12.32 -10.04
CA PRO A 27 5.13 -11.40 -11.08
C PRO A 27 5.94 -10.11 -11.11
N ALA A 28 6.32 -9.64 -12.30
CA ALA A 28 7.11 -8.42 -12.45
C ALA A 28 6.46 -7.19 -11.77
N ALA A 29 5.12 -7.17 -11.72
CA ALA A 29 4.36 -6.15 -10.99
C ALA A 29 4.65 -6.16 -9.49
N TYR A 30 4.79 -7.33 -8.84
CA TYR A 30 5.13 -7.43 -7.42
C TYR A 30 6.54 -6.92 -7.16
N SER A 31 7.52 -7.35 -7.97
CA SER A 31 8.91 -6.91 -7.84
C SER A 31 9.05 -5.40 -8.03
N THR A 32 8.42 -4.85 -9.07
CA THR A 32 8.45 -3.40 -9.36
C THR A 32 7.82 -2.60 -8.21
N PHE A 33 6.65 -3.04 -7.73
CA PHE A 33 5.97 -2.41 -6.62
C PHE A 33 6.80 -2.43 -5.34
N ARG A 34 7.31 -3.60 -4.94
CA ARG A 34 8.18 -3.76 -3.77
C ARG A 34 9.42 -2.86 -3.87
N GLN A 35 10.04 -2.78 -5.03
CA GLN A 35 11.21 -1.93 -5.24
C GLN A 35 10.87 -0.44 -5.06
N GLN A 36 9.74 0.03 -5.58
CA GLN A 36 9.29 1.42 -5.41
C GLN A 36 9.01 1.75 -3.93
N VAL A 37 8.35 0.84 -3.20
CA VAL A 37 8.09 1.00 -1.77
C VAL A 37 9.39 0.97 -0.97
N SER A 38 10.26 -0.02 -1.21
CA SER A 38 11.53 -0.21 -0.50
C SER A 38 12.52 0.93 -0.74
N SER A 39 12.46 1.60 -1.90
CA SER A 39 13.31 2.77 -2.19
C SER A 39 12.78 4.09 -1.64
N SER A 40 11.57 4.13 -1.09
CA SER A 40 10.97 5.35 -0.54
C SER A 40 11.38 5.58 0.92
N ASP A 41 11.73 6.82 1.30
CA ASP A 41 12.13 7.15 2.68
C ASP A 41 10.95 7.14 3.66
N ALA A 42 9.74 7.42 3.16
CA ALA A 42 8.49 7.45 3.93
C ALA A 42 7.30 7.10 3.04
N LEU A 43 6.17 6.77 3.67
CA LEU A 43 4.96 6.34 2.98
C LEU A 43 3.77 7.23 3.37
N LEU A 44 3.02 7.68 2.36
CA LEU A 44 1.77 8.39 2.54
C LEU A 44 0.66 7.60 1.86
N PHE A 45 -0.22 7.00 2.66
CA PHE A 45 -1.39 6.30 2.15
C PHE A 45 -2.56 7.28 2.02
N VAL A 46 -3.16 7.32 0.85
CA VAL A 46 -4.35 8.13 0.56
C VAL A 46 -5.46 7.18 0.16
N THR A 47 -6.52 7.09 0.97
CA THR A 47 -7.56 6.07 0.79
C THR A 47 -8.97 6.64 0.86
N PRO A 48 -9.88 6.26 -0.06
CA PRO A 48 -11.30 6.32 0.22
C PRO A 48 -11.70 5.23 1.23
N GLU A 49 -12.95 5.23 1.65
CA GLU A 49 -13.54 4.13 2.42
C GLU A 49 -14.59 3.43 1.59
N TYR A 50 -14.45 2.11 1.42
CA TYR A 50 -15.46 1.24 0.83
C TYR A 50 -15.92 0.24 1.87
N ASN A 51 -17.24 0.19 2.10
CA ASN A 51 -17.86 -0.77 3.02
C ASN A 51 -17.23 -0.77 4.43
N ARG A 52 -17.01 0.43 5.00
CA ARG A 52 -16.45 0.63 6.35
C ARG A 52 -14.99 0.15 6.52
N SER A 53 -14.25 -0.03 5.44
CA SER A 53 -12.86 -0.48 5.48
C SER A 53 -12.02 0.08 4.32
N VAL A 54 -10.75 -0.32 4.27
CA VAL A 54 -9.83 -0.05 3.17
C VAL A 54 -10.31 -0.71 1.87
N PRO A 55 -10.11 -0.06 0.70
CA PRO A 55 -10.42 -0.67 -0.59
C PRO A 55 -9.61 -1.94 -0.85
N ALA A 56 -10.21 -2.90 -1.57
CA ALA A 56 -9.55 -4.17 -1.91
C ALA A 56 -8.18 -3.99 -2.62
N PRO A 57 -8.01 -3.07 -3.60
CA PRO A 57 -6.69 -2.84 -4.22
C PRO A 57 -5.63 -2.35 -3.24
N LEU A 58 -6.01 -1.52 -2.26
CA LEU A 58 -5.08 -1.01 -1.26
C LEU A 58 -4.65 -2.13 -0.31
N LYS A 59 -5.62 -2.94 0.16
CA LYS A 59 -5.31 -4.10 0.99
C LYS A 59 -4.44 -5.11 0.24
N ASN A 60 -4.72 -5.35 -1.04
CA ASN A 60 -3.91 -6.20 -1.90
C ASN A 60 -2.47 -5.69 -2.01
N ALA A 61 -2.28 -4.38 -2.20
CA ALA A 61 -0.96 -3.77 -2.24
C ALA A 61 -0.19 -3.99 -0.93
N ILE A 62 -0.85 -3.83 0.22
CA ILE A 62 -0.28 -4.12 1.55
C ILE A 62 0.18 -5.57 1.63
N ASP A 63 -0.65 -6.51 1.18
CA ASP A 63 -0.34 -7.94 1.21
C ASP A 63 0.87 -8.26 0.34
N VAL A 64 0.90 -7.78 -0.91
CA VAL A 64 2.06 -7.93 -1.82
C VAL A 64 3.33 -7.35 -1.21
N GLY A 65 3.27 -6.14 -0.65
CA GLY A 65 4.44 -5.48 -0.06
C GLY A 65 4.91 -6.08 1.27
N SER A 66 4.05 -6.84 1.95
CA SER A 66 4.38 -7.50 3.23
C SER A 66 5.25 -8.75 3.06
N ARG A 67 5.38 -9.21 1.81
CA ARG A 67 6.07 -10.44 1.43
C ARG A 67 7.33 -10.13 0.60
N PRO A 68 8.32 -11.03 0.55
CA PRO A 68 8.39 -12.33 1.24
C PRO A 68 8.45 -12.22 2.77
N TYR A 69 8.18 -13.32 3.49
CA TYR A 69 8.26 -13.33 4.96
C TYR A 69 9.65 -12.88 5.44
N GLY A 70 9.67 -11.96 6.41
CA GLY A 70 10.90 -11.36 6.93
C GLY A 70 11.52 -10.28 6.01
N GLN A 71 10.95 -10.03 4.84
CA GLN A 71 11.45 -9.05 3.84
C GLN A 71 10.37 -8.02 3.46
N SER A 72 9.51 -7.67 4.42
CA SER A 72 8.46 -6.68 4.22
C SER A 72 9.03 -5.34 3.74
N ALA A 73 8.52 -4.83 2.62
CA ALA A 73 8.90 -3.53 2.06
C ALA A 73 8.46 -2.35 2.95
N TRP A 74 7.57 -2.60 3.92
CA TRP A 74 7.00 -1.60 4.82
C TRP A 74 7.88 -1.29 6.05
N GLY A 75 8.80 -2.20 6.39
CA GLY A 75 9.50 -2.18 7.68
C GLY A 75 10.35 -0.92 7.91
N GLY A 76 10.26 -0.35 9.12
CA GLY A 76 11.13 0.74 9.59
C GLY A 76 10.89 2.12 8.95
N LYS A 77 9.92 2.25 8.04
CA LYS A 77 9.61 3.50 7.33
C LYS A 77 8.52 4.29 8.06
N PRO A 78 8.69 5.62 8.24
CA PRO A 78 7.59 6.47 8.70
C PRO A 78 6.40 6.40 7.75
N GLY A 79 5.19 6.24 8.31
CA GLY A 79 3.94 6.12 7.58
C GLY A 79 2.91 7.15 8.03
N ALA A 80 2.11 7.66 7.09
CA ALA A 80 0.95 8.50 7.38
C ALA A 80 -0.26 8.05 6.56
N VAL A 81 -1.46 8.24 7.11
CA VAL A 81 -2.73 7.88 6.46
C VAL A 81 -3.62 9.11 6.35
N ILE A 82 -4.03 9.42 5.12
CA ILE A 82 -5.07 10.40 4.80
C ILE A 82 -6.26 9.63 4.23
N SER A 83 -7.44 9.89 4.78
CA SER A 83 -8.69 9.37 4.23
C SER A 83 -9.58 10.50 3.73
N VAL A 84 -10.29 10.27 2.63
CA VAL A 84 -11.24 11.24 2.05
C VAL A 84 -12.52 10.51 1.65
N SER A 85 -13.66 11.06 2.06
CA SER A 85 -14.99 10.59 1.67
C SER A 85 -15.94 11.78 1.56
N PRO A 86 -16.93 11.77 0.65
CA PRO A 86 -17.99 12.79 0.63
C PRO A 86 -18.86 12.79 1.90
N GLY A 87 -18.89 11.68 2.64
CA GLY A 87 -19.65 11.56 3.89
C GLY A 87 -18.95 12.24 5.06
N ALA A 88 -19.74 12.71 6.05
CA ALA A 88 -19.26 13.47 7.20
C ALA A 88 -18.18 12.76 8.05
N VAL A 89 -18.11 11.43 8.00
CA VAL A 89 -17.14 10.62 8.76
C VAL A 89 -15.75 10.53 8.11
N GLY A 90 -15.57 11.07 6.89
CA GLY A 90 -14.26 11.26 6.27
C GLY A 90 -13.45 9.96 6.03
N GLY A 91 -14.10 8.80 5.97
CA GLY A 91 -13.42 7.50 5.82
C GLY A 91 -12.77 6.98 7.11
N PHE A 92 -13.35 7.29 8.27
CA PHE A 92 -12.89 6.86 9.59
C PHE A 92 -12.51 5.38 9.70
N GLY A 93 -13.32 4.46 9.15
CA GLY A 93 -13.08 3.02 9.22
C GLY A 93 -11.86 2.60 8.41
N ALA A 94 -11.74 3.10 7.17
CA ALA A 94 -10.55 2.85 6.34
C ALA A 94 -9.28 3.44 6.97
N ASN A 95 -9.37 4.63 7.57
CA ASN A 95 -8.25 5.28 8.24
C ASN A 95 -7.73 4.42 9.40
N HIS A 96 -8.63 3.90 10.24
CA HIS A 96 -8.26 3.11 11.41
C HIS A 96 -7.80 1.69 11.05
N HIS A 97 -8.43 1.03 10.08
CA HIS A 97 -7.98 -0.30 9.65
C HIS A 97 -6.60 -0.30 8.97
N LEU A 98 -6.16 0.86 8.47
CA LEU A 98 -4.86 0.99 7.80
C LEU A 98 -3.70 1.33 8.75
N ARG A 99 -4.00 1.83 9.95
CA ARG A 99 -3.01 2.18 10.99
C ARG A 99 -2.69 0.97 11.86
#